data_AF-A0A1L7XQ04-F1
#
_entry.id   AF-A0A1L7XQ04-F1
#
_cell.length_a   1.000
_cell.length_b   1.000
_cell.length_c   1.000
_cell.angle_alpha   90.00
_cell.angle_beta   90.00
_cell.angle_gamma   90.00
#
_symmetry.space_group_name_H-M   'P 1'
#
loop_
_entity.id
_entity.type
_entity.pdbx_description
1 polymer ?
#
loop_
_entity_poly.entity_id
_entity_poly.type
_entity_poly.pdbx_seq_one_letter_code
_entity_poly.pdbx_strand_id
1 'polypeptide(L)'
;MLSFLRTAGPVRTKVSHLTTLTMENGRSSVSFHNDTNTSSQRAFHVFTVPPCEPGENPKDNSVIIPPFHAHPNQEEIFLVTAGTALFHLNRKQIPVSAGNEITIPRGDYHKFANASSTETLTLEGWYNPADPAREERFFRNLYGYLNDATAGGVGATMLGNASILQISLFAWEADMPICEPMVALGVPKIVGIPIAYGLTWILGVFVGKWMLGYKASYEEYYHESSE
;
A
#
# COMPACT_ATOMS: atom_id res chain seq x y z
N MET A 1 -23.04 18.00 -4.03
CA MET A 1 -22.03 17.05 -4.55
C MET A 1 -21.88 17.30 -6.05
N LEU A 2 -20.64 17.54 -6.51
CA LEU A 2 -20.28 17.75 -7.91
C LEU A 2 -19.80 16.44 -8.56
N SER A 3 -20.43 15.31 -8.21
CA SER A 3 -20.00 13.97 -8.65
C SER A 3 -20.03 13.77 -10.16
N PHE A 4 -20.81 14.57 -10.89
CA PHE A 4 -20.84 14.59 -12.36
C PHE A 4 -19.53 15.12 -12.99
N LEU A 5 -18.67 15.81 -12.23
CA LEU A 5 -17.34 16.23 -12.67
C LEU A 5 -16.29 15.13 -12.49
N ARG A 6 -16.65 14.01 -11.86
CA ARG A 6 -15.72 12.89 -11.62
C ARG A 6 -15.52 12.11 -12.91
N THR A 7 -14.27 11.91 -13.31
CA THR A 7 -13.92 10.95 -14.36
C THR A 7 -14.50 9.57 -14.00
N ALA A 8 -14.99 8.84 -15.01
CA ALA A 8 -15.39 7.45 -14.81
C ALA A 8 -14.21 6.67 -14.24
N GLY A 9 -14.42 6.05 -13.06
CA GLY A 9 -13.42 5.15 -12.48
C GLY A 9 -13.36 3.83 -13.26
N PRO A 10 -12.39 2.97 -12.96
CA PRO A 10 -12.34 1.64 -13.56
C PRO A 10 -13.59 0.83 -13.20
N VAL A 11 -13.91 -0.15 -14.05
CA VAL A 11 -14.88 -1.19 -13.72
C VAL A 11 -14.31 -1.99 -12.56
N ARG A 12 -15.05 -2.08 -11.45
CA ARG A 12 -14.57 -2.75 -10.24
C ARG A 12 -14.83 -4.24 -10.33
N THR A 13 -13.78 -5.04 -10.21
CA THR A 13 -13.86 -6.50 -10.17
C THR A 13 -14.27 -6.95 -8.77
N LYS A 14 -15.27 -7.85 -8.66
CA LYS A 14 -15.68 -8.39 -7.37
C LYS A 14 -14.66 -9.41 -6.86
N VAL A 15 -13.78 -8.98 -5.97
CA VAL A 15 -12.67 -9.76 -5.38
C VAL A 15 -12.72 -9.82 -3.85
N SER A 16 -13.74 -9.23 -3.22
CA SER A 16 -13.96 -9.22 -1.77
C SER A 16 -14.02 -10.59 -1.10
N HIS A 17 -14.30 -11.64 -1.86
CA HIS A 17 -14.37 -13.03 -1.39
C HIS A 17 -13.03 -13.77 -1.46
N LEU A 18 -11.99 -13.19 -2.08
CA LEU A 18 -10.70 -13.85 -2.26
C LEU A 18 -9.82 -13.69 -1.02
N THR A 19 -9.14 -14.75 -0.62
CA THR A 19 -8.09 -14.69 0.42
C THR A 19 -6.81 -14.08 -0.12
N THR A 20 -6.54 -14.23 -1.42
CA THR A 20 -5.36 -13.70 -2.10
C THR A 20 -5.78 -12.86 -3.29
N LEU A 21 -5.31 -11.63 -3.35
CA LEU A 21 -5.40 -10.79 -4.54
C LEU A 21 -4.12 -10.95 -5.34
N THR A 22 -4.25 -11.41 -6.58
CA THR A 22 -3.16 -11.52 -7.54
C THR A 22 -3.23 -10.35 -8.50
N MET A 23 -2.11 -9.68 -8.73
CA MET A 23 -1.98 -8.50 -9.58
C MET A 23 -0.91 -8.71 -10.65
N GLU A 24 -0.83 -7.77 -11.60
CA GLU A 24 0.27 -7.70 -12.57
C GLU A 24 0.43 -9.00 -13.37
N ASN A 25 -0.70 -9.56 -13.83
CA ASN A 25 -0.78 -10.83 -14.54
C ASN A 25 -0.13 -12.02 -13.80
N GLY A 26 -0.18 -12.02 -12.47
CA GLY A 26 0.39 -13.12 -11.67
C GLY A 26 1.77 -12.85 -11.10
N ARG A 27 2.38 -11.69 -11.37
CA ARG A 27 3.73 -11.36 -10.88
C ARG A 27 3.77 -10.98 -9.40
N SER A 28 2.69 -10.43 -8.87
CA SER A 28 2.61 -9.98 -7.48
C SER A 28 1.31 -10.42 -6.83
N SER A 29 1.32 -10.51 -5.50
CA SER A 29 0.13 -10.83 -4.72
C SER A 29 0.15 -10.19 -3.34
N VAL A 30 -1.06 -10.03 -2.78
CA VAL A 30 -1.27 -9.85 -1.35
C VAL A 30 -2.23 -10.91 -0.85
N SER A 31 -1.84 -11.64 0.19
CA SER A 31 -2.68 -12.60 0.89
C SER A 31 -3.11 -12.03 2.23
N PHE A 32 -4.39 -12.20 2.56
CA PHE A 32 -5.00 -11.80 3.82
C PHE A 32 -5.18 -13.05 4.67
N HIS A 33 -4.60 -13.06 5.86
CA HIS A 33 -4.74 -14.19 6.76
C HIS A 33 -5.86 -13.92 7.77
N ASN A 34 -6.87 -14.79 7.77
CA ASN A 34 -7.82 -14.90 8.87
C ASN A 34 -7.35 -15.91 9.94
N ASP A 35 -6.27 -16.63 9.66
CA ASP A 35 -5.92 -17.86 10.38
C ASP A 35 -4.74 -17.64 11.33
N THR A 36 -4.99 -17.93 12.60
CA THR A 36 -4.04 -17.98 13.71
C THR A 36 -2.96 -19.08 13.58
N ASN A 37 -2.90 -19.80 12.45
CA ASN A 37 -1.99 -20.93 12.21
C ASN A 37 -0.72 -20.59 11.40
N THR A 38 -0.48 -19.33 11.04
CA THR A 38 0.86 -18.94 10.55
C THR A 38 1.86 -18.94 11.70
N SER A 39 3.12 -19.28 11.40
CA SER A 39 4.20 -19.34 12.39
C SER A 39 4.42 -18.03 13.17
N SER A 40 3.89 -16.91 12.66
CA SER A 40 3.62 -15.71 13.43
C SER A 40 2.09 -15.51 13.55
N GLN A 41 1.51 -15.55 14.76
CA GLN A 41 0.13 -15.11 15.05
C GLN A 41 -0.05 -13.59 14.87
N ARG A 42 0.87 -12.93 14.16
CA ARG A 42 1.06 -11.48 14.12
C ARG A 42 0.79 -10.92 12.73
N ALA A 43 1.14 -11.67 11.67
CA ALA A 43 1.01 -11.21 10.29
C ALA A 43 -0.45 -10.97 9.88
N PHE A 44 -0.75 -9.74 9.48
CA PHE A 44 -2.06 -9.39 8.93
C PHE A 44 -2.12 -9.67 7.42
N HIS A 45 -1.00 -9.52 6.72
CA HIS A 45 -0.91 -9.74 5.28
C HIS A 45 0.45 -10.28 4.85
N VAL A 46 0.47 -10.96 3.71
CA VAL A 46 1.69 -11.44 3.04
C VAL A 46 1.79 -10.81 1.66
N PHE A 47 2.89 -10.13 1.39
CA PHE A 47 3.19 -9.62 0.06
C PHE A 47 4.13 -10.54 -0.69
N THR A 48 3.85 -10.71 -1.98
CA THR A 48 4.76 -11.27 -2.96
C THR A 48 5.13 -10.19 -3.96
N VAL A 49 6.42 -9.84 -4.04
CA VAL A 49 6.95 -8.78 -4.89
C VAL A 49 7.87 -9.40 -5.94
N PRO A 50 7.63 -9.16 -7.25
CA PRO A 50 8.44 -9.74 -8.30
C PRO A 50 9.90 -9.23 -8.26
N PRO A 51 10.85 -9.97 -8.85
CA PRO A 51 12.18 -9.43 -9.11
C PRO A 51 12.13 -8.18 -9.98
N CYS A 52 13.13 -7.31 -9.82
CA CYS A 52 13.34 -6.14 -10.66
C CYS A 52 14.07 -6.56 -11.94
N GLU A 53 13.35 -6.69 -13.05
CA GLU A 53 13.91 -7.11 -14.33
C GLU A 53 14.78 -6.02 -14.97
N PRO A 54 15.68 -6.36 -15.92
CA PRO A 54 16.46 -5.37 -16.66
C PRO A 54 15.59 -4.31 -17.35
N GLY A 55 15.83 -3.03 -17.02
CA GLY A 55 15.07 -1.90 -17.56
C GLY A 55 13.87 -1.48 -16.71
N GLU A 56 13.50 -2.26 -15.69
CA GLU A 56 12.55 -1.83 -14.67
C GLU A 56 13.25 -0.91 -13.65
N ASN A 57 12.49 0.01 -13.06
CA ASN A 57 12.96 0.81 -11.94
C ASN A 57 12.54 0.11 -10.64
N PRO A 58 13.49 -0.29 -9.77
CA PRO A 58 13.17 -1.04 -8.56
C PRO A 58 12.30 -0.26 -7.55
N LYS A 59 12.06 1.03 -7.79
CA LYS A 59 11.18 1.86 -6.96
C LYS A 59 9.69 1.73 -7.32
N ASP A 60 9.36 1.18 -8.49
CA ASP A 60 8.00 1.17 -9.05
C ASP A 60 7.73 -0.01 -10.00
N ASN A 61 8.54 -1.07 -9.94
CA ASN A 61 8.38 -2.27 -10.77
C ASN A 61 7.20 -3.17 -10.34
N SER A 62 6.55 -2.85 -9.22
CA SER A 62 5.33 -3.52 -8.77
C SER A 62 4.36 -2.55 -8.08
N VAL A 63 3.05 -2.74 -8.29
CA VAL A 63 1.99 -2.01 -7.55
C VAL A 63 2.01 -2.27 -6.04
N ILE A 64 2.64 -3.35 -5.58
CA ILE A 64 2.84 -3.66 -4.15
C ILE A 64 3.84 -2.71 -3.50
N ILE A 65 4.77 -2.14 -4.27
CA ILE A 65 5.80 -1.26 -3.73
C ILE A 65 5.13 0.07 -3.36
N PRO A 66 5.08 0.43 -2.06
CA PRO A 66 4.40 1.64 -1.66
C PRO A 66 5.23 2.88 -2.03
N PRO A 67 4.58 4.04 -2.24
CA PRO A 67 5.31 5.31 -2.20
C PRO A 67 5.90 5.51 -0.81
N PHE A 68 6.82 6.46 -0.66
CA PHE A 68 7.20 6.92 0.67
C PHE A 68 5.97 7.37 1.44
N HIS A 69 5.79 6.83 2.63
CA HIS A 69 4.71 7.16 3.54
C HIS A 69 5.23 7.13 4.98
N ALA A 70 4.34 7.42 5.93
CA ALA A 70 4.61 7.33 7.36
C ALA A 70 3.34 6.87 8.08
N HIS A 71 3.52 6.20 9.22
CA HIS A 71 2.45 5.84 10.14
C HIS A 71 2.69 6.60 11.45
N PRO A 72 1.96 7.68 11.78
CA PRO A 72 2.27 8.43 13.00
C PRO A 72 1.83 7.71 14.27
N ASN A 73 0.79 6.88 14.17
CA ASN A 73 0.14 6.26 15.32
C ASN A 73 0.43 4.75 15.43
N GLN A 74 1.06 4.14 14.42
CA GLN A 74 1.42 2.72 14.39
C GLN A 74 2.90 2.52 14.08
N GLU A 75 3.52 1.54 14.73
CA GLU A 75 4.72 0.91 14.18
C GLU A 75 4.28 -0.06 13.09
N GLU A 76 5.10 -0.21 12.05
CA GLU A 76 4.90 -1.22 11.00
C GLU A 76 6.07 -2.20 11.08
N ILE A 77 5.78 -3.49 11.07
CA ILE A 77 6.76 -4.54 11.28
C ILE A 77 6.68 -5.53 10.13
N PHE A 78 7.85 -5.93 9.64
CA PHE A 78 7.97 -6.87 8.54
C PHE A 78 8.92 -8.01 8.86
N LEU A 79 8.48 -9.24 8.62
CA LEU A 79 9.34 -10.43 8.55
C LEU A 79 9.57 -10.79 7.08
N VAL A 80 10.82 -10.81 6.64
CA VAL A 80 11.16 -11.30 5.31
C VAL A 80 11.18 -12.82 5.37
N THR A 81 10.29 -13.48 4.62
CA THR A 81 10.17 -14.94 4.61
C THR A 81 10.87 -15.58 3.42
N ALA A 82 11.05 -14.85 2.32
CA ALA A 82 11.85 -15.27 1.18
C ALA A 82 12.49 -14.06 0.46
N GLY A 83 13.68 -14.23 -0.11
CA GLY A 83 14.41 -13.18 -0.83
C GLY A 83 15.05 -12.13 0.09
N THR A 84 15.27 -10.93 -0.45
CA THR A 84 15.84 -9.79 0.29
C THR A 84 15.04 -8.52 -0.01
N ALA A 85 14.50 -7.89 1.03
CA ALA A 85 13.84 -6.59 0.95
C ALA A 85 14.87 -5.47 1.10
N LEU A 86 14.72 -4.39 0.32
CA LEU A 86 15.46 -3.16 0.48
C LEU A 86 14.55 -2.09 1.12
N PHE A 87 14.66 -1.90 2.43
CA PHE A 87 13.92 -0.86 3.12
C PHE A 87 14.62 0.49 2.98
N HIS A 88 13.84 1.52 2.69
CA HIS A 88 14.29 2.90 2.67
C HIS A 88 13.74 3.63 3.90
N LEU A 89 14.51 3.72 4.99
CA LEU A 89 14.09 4.35 6.23
C LEU A 89 14.79 5.70 6.43
N ASN A 90 14.05 6.81 6.44
CA ASN A 90 14.60 8.17 6.60
C ASN A 90 15.81 8.44 5.66
N ARG A 91 15.71 8.01 4.39
CA ARG A 91 16.74 8.08 3.35
C ARG A 91 17.94 7.13 3.51
N LYS A 92 17.96 6.27 4.53
CA LYS A 92 18.92 5.16 4.65
C LYS A 92 18.36 3.93 3.97
N GLN A 93 19.22 3.17 3.30
CA GLN A 93 18.87 1.88 2.73
C GLN A 93 19.29 0.77 3.68
N ILE A 94 18.37 -0.13 3.99
CA ILE A 94 18.55 -1.23 4.95
C ILE A 94 18.12 -2.52 4.23
N PRO A 95 19.06 -3.34 3.73
CA PRO A 95 18.72 -4.65 3.21
C PRO A 95 18.35 -5.60 4.36
N VAL A 96 17.27 -6.34 4.20
CA VAL A 96 16.77 -7.33 5.16
C VAL A 96 16.53 -8.63 4.42
N SER A 97 17.29 -9.66 4.73
CA SER A 97 17.19 -10.97 4.08
C SER A 97 16.23 -11.91 4.83
N ALA A 98 15.78 -12.94 4.14
CA ALA A 98 14.91 -13.98 4.67
C ALA A 98 15.32 -14.47 6.08
N GLY A 99 14.34 -14.64 6.95
CA GLY A 99 14.51 -15.02 8.35
C GLY A 99 14.75 -13.85 9.32
N ASN A 100 14.84 -12.61 8.83
CA ASN A 100 15.04 -11.42 9.66
C ASN A 100 13.82 -10.50 9.63
N GLU A 101 13.65 -9.77 10.74
CA GLU A 101 12.57 -8.80 10.95
C GLU A 101 13.12 -7.36 10.93
N ILE A 102 12.29 -6.41 10.52
CA ILE A 102 12.52 -4.99 10.72
C ILE A 102 11.28 -4.33 11.33
N THR A 103 11.49 -3.49 12.33
CA THR A 103 10.46 -2.60 12.89
C THR A 103 10.68 -1.19 12.36
N ILE A 104 9.64 -0.63 11.74
CA ILE A 104 9.58 0.76 11.31
C ILE A 104 8.95 1.59 12.44
N PRO A 105 9.71 2.54 13.03
CA PRO A 105 9.19 3.39 14.09
C PRO A 105 8.06 4.31 13.61
N ARG A 106 7.17 4.65 14.55
CA ARG A 106 6.13 5.67 14.34
C ARG A 106 6.70 6.96 13.79
N GLY A 107 6.06 7.47 12.75
CA GLY A 107 6.39 8.75 12.12
C GLY A 107 7.72 8.76 11.36
N ASP A 108 8.31 7.61 11.07
CA ASP A 108 9.44 7.55 10.14
C ASP A 108 8.98 7.47 8.69
N TYR A 109 9.70 8.15 7.81
CA TYR A 109 9.50 7.98 6.37
C TYR A 109 10.04 6.65 5.92
N HIS A 110 9.20 5.85 5.29
CA HIS A 110 9.59 4.54 4.82
C HIS A 110 8.89 4.12 3.53
N LYS A 111 9.56 3.19 2.85
CA LYS A 111 9.03 2.29 1.83
C LYS A 111 9.97 1.09 1.73
N PHE A 112 9.59 0.07 0.96
CA PHE A 112 10.46 -1.06 0.64
C PHE A 112 10.45 -1.34 -0.86
N ALA A 113 11.43 -2.12 -1.31
CA ALA A 113 11.49 -2.69 -2.66
C ALA A 113 12.05 -4.11 -2.61
N ASN A 114 11.90 -4.86 -3.70
CA ASN A 114 12.68 -6.08 -3.88
C ASN A 114 14.13 -5.72 -4.25
N ALA A 115 15.10 -6.23 -3.49
CA ALA A 115 16.52 -5.98 -3.74
C ALA A 115 17.09 -6.83 -4.89
N SER A 116 16.36 -7.85 -5.35
CA SER A 116 16.82 -8.83 -6.32
C SER A 116 16.25 -8.58 -7.72
N SER A 117 17.06 -8.87 -8.74
CA SER A 117 16.66 -8.90 -10.14
C SER A 117 16.32 -10.31 -10.65
N THR A 118 16.39 -11.33 -9.78
CA THR A 118 16.19 -12.73 -10.17
C THR A 118 15.30 -13.51 -9.21
N GLU A 119 15.14 -13.03 -7.98
CA GLU A 119 14.39 -13.72 -6.93
C GLU A 119 13.15 -12.93 -6.53
N THR A 120 12.04 -13.62 -6.36
CA THR A 120 10.83 -13.08 -5.75
C THR A 120 11.07 -12.80 -4.27
N LEU A 121 10.58 -11.66 -3.80
CA LEU A 121 10.56 -11.28 -2.39
C LEU A 121 9.19 -11.67 -1.79
N THR A 122 9.21 -12.29 -0.61
CA THR A 122 8.01 -12.51 0.21
C THR A 122 8.23 -11.90 1.59
N LEU A 123 7.26 -11.11 2.06
CA LEU A 123 7.26 -10.52 3.39
C LEU A 123 5.89 -10.65 4.07
N GLU A 124 5.91 -10.95 5.37
CA GLU A 124 4.77 -10.85 6.26
C GLU A 124 4.78 -9.46 6.93
N GLY A 125 3.64 -8.78 7.00
CA GLY A 125 3.51 -7.46 7.61
C GLY A 125 2.42 -7.36 8.67
N TRP A 126 2.68 -6.57 9.72
CA TRP A 126 1.74 -6.26 10.79
C TRP A 126 2.04 -4.94 11.49
N TYR A 127 1.13 -4.49 12.35
CA TYR A 127 1.18 -3.16 12.97
C TYR A 127 1.04 -3.19 14.49
N ASN A 128 1.53 -2.13 15.15
CA ASN A 128 1.40 -1.93 16.59
C ASN A 128 1.02 -0.48 16.96
N PRO A 129 -0.20 -0.22 17.52
CA PRO A 129 -1.26 -1.19 17.79
C PRO A 129 -1.85 -1.77 16.50
N ALA A 130 -2.33 -3.00 16.54
CA ALA A 130 -2.98 -3.64 15.39
C ALA A 130 -4.42 -3.14 15.22
N ASP A 131 -4.85 -2.93 13.98
CA ASP A 131 -6.25 -2.75 13.59
C ASP A 131 -6.53 -3.56 12.30
N PRO A 132 -6.67 -4.89 12.43
CA PRO A 132 -6.76 -5.79 11.28
C PRO A 132 -7.91 -5.44 10.33
N ALA A 133 -9.06 -5.03 10.86
CA ALA A 133 -10.22 -4.68 10.04
C ALA A 133 -9.96 -3.43 9.18
N ARG A 134 -9.27 -2.42 9.73
CA ARG A 134 -8.86 -1.23 8.97
C ARG A 134 -7.79 -1.55 7.93
N GLU A 135 -6.80 -2.34 8.32
CA GLU A 135 -5.69 -2.72 7.46
C GLU A 135 -6.20 -3.58 6.28
N GLU A 136 -7.11 -4.52 6.52
CA GLU A 136 -7.72 -5.35 5.48
C GLU A 136 -8.51 -4.51 4.49
N ARG A 137 -9.39 -3.68 5.03
CA ARG A 137 -10.22 -2.78 4.23
C ARG A 137 -9.35 -1.89 3.36
N PHE A 138 -8.28 -1.32 3.92
CA PHE A 138 -7.34 -0.50 3.16
C PHE A 138 -6.69 -1.27 2.02
N PHE A 139 -5.99 -2.36 2.32
CA PHE A 139 -5.20 -3.07 1.31
C PHE A 139 -6.08 -3.70 0.23
N ARG A 140 -7.22 -4.28 0.59
CA ARG A 140 -8.15 -4.83 -0.40
C ARG A 140 -8.68 -3.76 -1.34
N ASN A 141 -9.09 -2.61 -0.79
CA ASN A 141 -9.58 -1.51 -1.61
C ASN A 141 -8.47 -0.91 -2.47
N LEU A 142 -7.29 -0.68 -1.92
CA LEU A 142 -6.16 -0.12 -2.65
C LEU A 142 -5.74 -1.03 -3.80
N TYR A 143 -5.45 -2.29 -3.52
CA TYR A 143 -4.93 -3.21 -4.54
C TYR A 143 -5.99 -3.68 -5.53
N GLY A 144 -7.24 -3.89 -5.10
CA GLY A 144 -8.35 -4.12 -6.01
C GLY A 144 -8.53 -2.94 -6.97
N TYR A 145 -8.52 -1.72 -6.45
CA TYR A 145 -8.64 -0.50 -7.24
C TYR A 145 -7.47 -0.30 -8.20
N LEU A 146 -6.22 -0.45 -7.73
CA LEU A 146 -5.04 -0.32 -8.55
C LEU A 146 -5.05 -1.37 -9.67
N ASN A 147 -5.33 -2.62 -9.37
CA ASN A 147 -5.38 -3.69 -10.37
C ASN A 147 -6.40 -3.40 -11.49
N ASP A 148 -7.60 -2.94 -11.12
CA ASP A 148 -8.63 -2.57 -12.10
C ASP A 148 -8.26 -1.30 -12.88
N ALA A 149 -7.65 -0.31 -12.23
CA ALA A 149 -7.22 0.93 -12.87
C ALA A 149 -6.08 0.72 -13.88
N THR A 150 -5.23 -0.29 -13.66
CA THR A 150 -4.06 -0.58 -14.50
C THR A 150 -4.32 -1.67 -15.53
N ALA A 151 -5.56 -2.21 -15.59
CA ALA A 151 -5.95 -3.34 -16.43
C ALA A 151 -5.01 -4.57 -16.25
N GLY A 152 -4.47 -4.77 -15.04
CA GLY A 152 -3.52 -5.85 -14.76
C GLY A 152 -2.13 -5.68 -15.38
N GLY A 153 -1.81 -4.53 -15.97
CA GLY A 153 -0.49 -4.23 -16.52
C GLY A 153 0.60 -3.99 -15.46
N VAL A 154 1.84 -4.36 -15.80
CA VAL A 154 3.05 -4.10 -15.00
C VAL A 154 3.41 -2.61 -15.08
N GLY A 155 3.88 -2.03 -13.97
CA GLY A 155 4.59 -0.75 -14.01
C GLY A 155 3.71 0.48 -14.18
N ALA A 156 2.45 0.39 -13.76
CA ALA A 156 1.69 1.59 -13.49
C ALA A 156 2.28 2.26 -12.25
N THR A 157 3.09 3.30 -12.47
CA THR A 157 3.23 4.36 -11.47
C THR A 157 1.84 4.65 -10.88
N MET A 158 1.76 5.04 -9.61
CA MET A 158 0.52 5.40 -8.88
C MET A 158 -0.38 6.45 -9.60
N LEU A 159 -0.01 6.88 -10.81
CA LEU A 159 -0.61 7.89 -11.67
C LEU A 159 -1.05 7.36 -13.06
N GLY A 160 -1.28 6.05 -13.25
CA GLY A 160 -1.98 5.52 -14.43
C GLY A 160 -3.44 6.04 -14.54
N ASN A 161 -4.41 5.19 -14.88
CA ASN A 161 -5.83 5.59 -14.74
C ASN A 161 -6.29 5.66 -13.26
N ALA A 162 -5.39 5.38 -12.31
CA ALA A 162 -5.68 5.45 -10.88
C ALA A 162 -5.81 6.92 -10.45
N SER A 163 -6.96 7.26 -9.88
CA SER A 163 -7.21 8.60 -9.37
C SER A 163 -6.44 8.84 -8.09
N ILE A 164 -5.56 9.84 -8.09
CA ILE A 164 -4.85 10.28 -6.89
C ILE A 164 -5.81 10.69 -5.76
N LEU A 165 -7.02 11.16 -6.10
CA LEU A 165 -8.04 11.52 -5.10
C LEU A 165 -8.58 10.26 -4.40
N GLN A 166 -8.81 9.18 -5.15
CA GLN A 166 -9.25 7.90 -4.57
C GLN A 166 -8.14 7.26 -3.73
N ILE A 167 -6.91 7.26 -4.24
CA ILE A 167 -5.74 6.74 -3.52
C ILE A 167 -5.52 7.53 -2.22
N SER A 168 -5.61 8.87 -2.28
CA SER A 168 -5.47 9.73 -1.09
C SER A 168 -6.59 9.48 -0.08
N LEU A 169 -7.81 9.15 -0.54
CA LEU A 169 -8.89 8.78 0.37
C LEU A 169 -8.62 7.45 1.07
N PHE A 170 -8.12 6.44 0.36
CA PHE A 170 -7.71 5.18 1.01
C PHE A 170 -6.58 5.40 2.01
N ALA A 171 -5.55 6.16 1.63
CA ALA A 171 -4.43 6.53 2.49
C ALA A 171 -4.89 7.27 3.76
N TRP A 172 -5.85 8.18 3.64
CA TRP A 172 -6.47 8.86 4.79
C TRP A 172 -7.15 7.89 5.74
N GLU A 173 -7.97 6.97 5.21
CA GLU A 173 -8.76 6.02 6.02
C GLU A 173 -7.86 4.96 6.70
N ALA A 174 -6.62 4.78 6.23
CA ALA A 174 -5.60 3.93 6.81
C ALA A 174 -4.61 4.65 7.75
N ASP A 175 -4.78 5.96 7.99
CA ASP A 175 -3.87 6.77 8.79
C ASP A 175 -2.41 6.77 8.27
N MET A 176 -2.28 6.76 6.95
CA MET A 176 -1.01 6.57 6.22
C MET A 176 -0.78 7.69 5.19
N PRO A 177 -0.41 8.91 5.60
CA PRO A 177 -0.17 10.00 4.65
C PRO A 177 0.91 9.67 3.63
N ILE A 178 0.65 10.02 2.37
CA ILE A 178 1.62 9.86 1.28
C ILE A 178 2.66 10.97 1.38
N CYS A 179 3.92 10.59 1.57
CA CYS A 179 5.03 11.49 1.89
C CYS A 179 6.04 11.64 0.74
N GLU A 180 5.87 10.96 -0.39
CA GLU A 180 6.80 10.99 -1.53
C GLU A 180 7.26 12.40 -1.93
N PRO A 181 6.38 13.42 -2.09
CA PRO A 181 6.84 14.75 -2.45
C PRO A 181 7.69 15.41 -1.35
N MET A 182 7.37 15.16 -0.09
CA MET A 182 8.11 15.72 1.05
C MET A 182 9.51 15.11 1.17
N VAL A 183 9.60 13.79 0.96
CA VAL A 183 10.89 13.07 0.93
C VAL A 183 11.73 13.52 -0.27
N ALA A 184 11.12 13.67 -1.45
CA ALA A 184 11.81 14.14 -2.66
C ALA A 184 12.38 15.56 -2.49
N LEU A 185 11.65 16.43 -1.81
CA LEU A 185 12.09 17.79 -1.48
C LEU A 185 13.04 17.87 -0.27
N GLY A 186 13.35 16.74 0.37
CA GLY A 186 14.23 16.69 1.54
C GLY A 186 13.64 17.36 2.79
N VAL A 187 12.32 17.46 2.88
CA VAL A 187 11.63 18.07 4.03
C VAL A 187 11.80 17.17 5.26
N PRO A 188 12.24 17.71 6.42
CA PRO A 188 12.33 16.94 7.65
C PRO A 188 10.96 16.40 8.09
N LYS A 189 10.91 15.16 8.60
CA LYS A 189 9.67 14.47 8.97
C LYS A 189 8.74 15.25 9.91
N ILE A 190 9.30 16.03 10.83
CA ILE A 190 8.55 16.85 11.78
C ILE A 190 7.70 17.93 11.09
N VAL A 191 8.13 18.39 9.91
CA VAL A 191 7.41 19.37 9.09
C VAL A 191 6.64 18.66 7.97
N GLY A 192 7.27 17.70 7.30
CA GLY A 192 6.71 17.09 6.11
C GLY A 192 5.53 16.16 6.41
N ILE A 193 5.48 15.46 7.55
CA ILE A 193 4.33 14.62 7.90
C ILE A 193 3.04 15.45 8.08
N PRO A 194 3.03 16.54 8.87
CA PRO A 194 1.87 17.42 8.94
C PRO A 194 1.42 17.97 7.58
N ILE A 195 2.36 18.36 6.71
CA ILE A 195 2.04 18.82 5.35
C ILE A 195 1.42 17.69 4.53
N ALA A 196 2.02 16.49 4.57
CA ALA A 196 1.51 15.32 3.87
C ALA A 196 0.09 14.97 4.32
N TYR A 197 -0.20 15.01 5.62
CA TYR A 197 -1.58 14.86 6.14
C TYR A 197 -2.55 15.87 5.55
N GLY A 198 -2.18 17.16 5.57
CA GLY A 198 -3.02 18.21 5.02
C GLY A 198 -3.31 17.96 3.55
N LEU A 199 -2.31 17.58 2.76
CA LEU A 199 -2.47 17.25 1.34
C LEU A 199 -3.35 16.02 1.13
N THR A 200 -3.09 14.92 1.85
CA THR A 200 -3.88 13.68 1.77
C THR A 200 -5.34 13.94 2.16
N TRP A 201 -5.60 14.77 3.18
CA TRP A 201 -6.95 15.16 3.58
C TRP A 201 -7.65 16.02 2.51
N ILE A 202 -6.98 17.05 2.00
CA ILE A 202 -7.55 17.93 0.97
C ILE A 202 -7.92 17.10 -0.26
N LEU A 203 -7.00 16.27 -0.75
CA LEU A 203 -7.21 15.48 -1.96
C LEU A 203 -8.24 14.37 -1.75
N GLY A 204 -8.08 13.56 -0.70
CA GLY A 204 -8.91 12.38 -0.46
C GLY A 204 -10.28 12.71 0.10
N VAL A 205 -10.33 13.52 1.16
CA VAL A 205 -11.56 13.79 1.91
C VAL A 205 -12.31 14.96 1.32
N PHE A 206 -11.67 16.14 1.26
CA PHE A 206 -12.38 17.35 0.85
C PHE A 206 -12.77 17.30 -0.64
N VAL A 207 -11.81 17.13 -1.54
CA VAL A 207 -12.09 17.04 -2.98
C VAL A 207 -12.68 15.69 -3.33
N GLY A 208 -12.02 14.59 -2.94
CA GLY A 208 -12.43 13.24 -3.32
C GLY A 208 -13.81 12.86 -2.79
N LYS A 209 -13.95 12.73 -1.47
CA LYS A 209 -15.17 12.26 -0.82
C LYS A 209 -16.30 13.29 -0.88
N TRP A 210 -16.07 14.53 -0.44
CA TRP A 210 -17.16 15.50 -0.30
C TRP A 210 -17.58 16.17 -1.60
N MET A 211 -16.63 16.60 -2.43
CA MET A 211 -16.96 17.26 -3.70
C MET A 211 -17.34 16.24 -4.78
N LEU A 212 -16.54 15.19 -4.98
CA LEU A 212 -16.67 14.27 -6.12
C LEU A 212 -17.32 12.92 -5.80
N GLY A 213 -17.54 12.59 -4.52
CA GLY A 213 -18.23 11.37 -4.11
C GLY A 213 -17.44 10.08 -4.30
N TYR A 214 -16.12 10.13 -4.16
CA TYR A 214 -15.32 8.91 -3.96
C TYR A 214 -15.67 8.25 -2.62
N LYS A 215 -15.46 6.94 -2.52
CA LYS A 215 -15.81 6.14 -1.34
C LYS A 215 -14.56 5.63 -0.63
N ALA A 216 -14.64 5.55 0.69
CA ALA A 216 -13.60 4.98 1.54
C ALA A 216 -13.44 3.47 1.35
N SER A 217 -14.53 2.79 0.97
CA SER A 217 -14.55 1.37 0.68
C SER A 217 -15.58 1.05 -0.41
N TYR A 218 -15.31 -0.02 -1.15
CA TYR A 218 -16.16 -0.59 -2.18
C TYR A 218 -16.45 -2.05 -1.85
N GLU A 219 -17.71 -2.45 -1.94
CA GLU A 219 -18.18 -3.82 -1.68
C GLU A 219 -17.56 -4.85 -2.62
N GLU A 220 -17.22 -4.42 -3.84
CA GLU A 220 -16.51 -5.24 -4.81
C GLU A 220 -15.14 -5.69 -4.27
N TYR A 221 -14.50 -4.88 -3.42
CA TYR A 221 -13.15 -5.13 -2.89
C TYR A 221 -13.13 -5.62 -1.46
N TYR A 222 -14.04 -5.15 -0.62
CA TYR A 222 -14.12 -5.51 0.79
C TYR A 222 -15.57 -5.58 1.27
N HIS A 223 -15.89 -6.67 1.96
CA HIS A 223 -17.08 -6.79 2.79
C HIS A 223 -16.62 -7.03 4.22
N GLU A 224 -17.23 -6.32 5.16
CA GLU A 224 -17.10 -6.64 6.57
C GLU A 224 -17.71 -8.04 6.75
N SER A 225 -16.92 -8.99 7.28
CA SER A 225 -17.44 -10.32 7.58
C SER A 225 -18.60 -10.16 8.54
N SER A 226 -19.79 -10.61 8.16
CA SER A 226 -20.90 -10.75 9.10
C SER A 226 -20.45 -11.73 10.17
N GLU A 227 -20.29 -11.24 11.41
CA GLU A 227 -20.20 -12.09 12.61
C GLU A 227 -21.38 -13.06 12.69
#